data_AF-A0A227IC40-F1
#
_entry.id   AF-A0A227IC40-F1
#
_cell.length_a   1.000
_cell.length_b   1.000
_cell.length_c   1.000
_cell.angle_alpha   90.00
_cell.angle_beta   90.00
_cell.angle_gamma   90.00
#
_symmetry.space_group_name_H-M   'P 1'
#
loop_
_entity.id
_entity.type
_entity.pdbx_description
1 polymer ?
#
loop_
_entity_poly.entity_id
_entity_poly.type
_entity_poly.pdbx_seq_one_letter_code
_entity_poly.pdbx_strand_id
1 'polypeptide(L)' 'MLDAMPLLDKLVIEKVLSDMKTMSLSPSRRVAINISVSTIEQADFVQHLQGRLEHYGVSPDWLEIEITEEAVLNDKVS' A
#
# COMPACT_ATOMS: atom_id res chain seq x y z
N MET A 1 -13.52 15.27 6.94
CA MET A 1 -13.64 13.91 6.40
C MET A 1 -12.37 13.51 5.63
N LEU A 2 -11.19 13.93 6.10
CA LEU A 2 -9.88 13.67 5.45
C LEU A 2 -9.09 12.57 6.20
N ASP A 3 -9.35 12.36 7.49
CA ASP A 3 -8.67 11.35 8.31
C ASP A 3 -9.18 9.91 8.15
N ALA A 4 -10.24 9.69 7.36
CA ALA A 4 -10.81 8.36 7.15
C ALA A 4 -10.02 7.55 6.12
N MET A 5 -9.38 8.21 5.15
CA MET A 5 -8.65 7.55 4.07
C MET A 5 -7.47 6.73 4.56
N PRO A 6 -6.59 7.23 5.45
CA PRO A 6 -5.50 6.40 6.00
C PRO A 6 -5.98 5.17 6.77
N LEU A 7 -7.12 5.27 7.46
CA LEU A 7 -7.71 4.11 8.14
C LEU A 7 -8.24 3.09 7.12
N LEU A 8 -8.93 3.56 6.08
CA LEU A 8 -9.45 2.69 5.03
C LEU A 8 -8.32 1.99 4.26
N ASP A 9 -7.28 2.73 3.88
CA ASP A 9 -6.13 2.17 3.16
C ASP A 9 -5.43 1.10 3.99
N LYS A 10 -5.27 1.32 5.31
CA LYS A 10 -4.74 0.29 6.23
C LYS A 10 -5.61 -0.96 6.20
N LEU A 11 -6.93 -0.84 6.27
CA LEU A 11 -7.85 -2.00 6.19
C LEU A 11 -7.76 -2.73 4.84
N VAL A 12 -7.61 -1.99 3.74
CA VAL A 12 -7.42 -2.55 2.40
C VAL A 12 -6.12 -3.33 2.33
N ILE A 13 -5.02 -2.78 2.85
CA ILE A 13 -3.71 -3.46 2.92
C ILE A 13 -3.83 -4.79 3.68
N GLU A 14 -4.45 -4.79 4.87
CA GLU A 14 -4.65 -6.00 5.67
C GLU A 14 -5.40 -7.09 4.88
N LYS A 15 -6.48 -6.69 4.22
CA LYS A 15 -7.33 -7.61 3.46
C LYS A 15 -6.60 -8.16 2.24
N VAL A 16 -5.93 -7.30 1.48
CA VAL A 16 -5.18 -7.70 0.28
C VAL A 16 -4.04 -8.64 0.65
N LEU A 17 -3.25 -8.32 1.66
CA LEU A 17 -2.14 -9.18 2.09
C LEU A 17 -2.64 -10.53 2.62
N SER A 18 -3.77 -10.55 3.33
CA SER A 18 -4.42 -11.79 3.76
C SER A 18 -4.84 -12.65 2.56
N ASP A 19 -5.43 -12.04 1.53
CA ASP A 19 -5.90 -12.77 0.35
C ASP A 19 -4.71 -13.27 -0.51
N MET A 20 -3.66 -12.46 -0.65
CA MET A 20 -2.41 -12.79 -1.38
C MET A 20 -1.74 -14.06 -0.87
N LYS A 21 -1.85 -14.39 0.43
CA LYS A 21 -1.31 -15.65 1.00
C LYS A 21 -1.88 -16.90 0.35
N THR A 22 -3.10 -16.82 -0.19
CA THR A 22 -3.79 -17.95 -0.80
C THR A 22 -3.71 -17.95 -2.33
N MET A 23 -3.11 -16.90 -2.90
CA MET A 23 -2.97 -16.75 -4.35
C MET A 23 -1.66 -17.36 -4.86
N SER A 24 -1.68 -17.94 -6.05
CA SER A 24 -0.46 -18.36 -6.76
C SER A 24 0.21 -17.16 -7.45
N LEU A 25 0.90 -16.35 -6.66
CA LEU A 25 1.61 -15.15 -7.12
C LEU A 25 3.02 -15.47 -7.65
N SER A 26 3.50 -14.58 -8.52
CA SER A 26 4.84 -14.65 -9.11
C SER A 26 5.27 -13.23 -9.53
N PRO A 27 6.55 -13.00 -9.89
CA PRO A 27 6.96 -11.71 -10.46
C PRO A 27 6.16 -11.30 -11.70
N SER A 28 5.62 -12.26 -12.45
CA SER A 28 4.73 -12.04 -13.61
C SER A 28 3.23 -11.91 -13.25
N ARG A 29 2.87 -12.08 -11.97
CA ARG A 29 1.50 -12.04 -11.44
C ARG A 29 1.51 -11.29 -10.11
N ARG A 30 1.41 -9.97 -10.21
CA ARG A 30 1.44 -9.02 -9.09
C ARG A 30 0.03 -8.51 -8.78
N VAL A 31 -0.18 -8.04 -7.57
CA VAL A 31 -1.39 -7.35 -7.14
C VAL A 31 -1.09 -5.87 -7.01
N ALA A 32 -1.88 -5.03 -7.69
CA ALA A 32 -1.79 -3.58 -7.54
C ALA A 32 -2.88 -3.08 -6.58
N ILE A 33 -2.52 -2.15 -5.70
CA ILE A 33 -3.47 -1.47 -4.82
C ILE A 33 -3.35 0.04 -4.97
N ASN A 34 -4.48 0.73 -5.03
CA ASN A 34 -4.51 2.18 -4.99
C ASN A 34 -4.38 2.63 -3.53
N ILE A 35 -3.46 3.55 -3.27
CA ILE A 35 -3.23 4.14 -1.95
C ILE A 35 -3.35 5.65 -2.06
N SER A 36 -4.04 6.26 -1.10
CA SER A 36 -4.19 7.72 -1.07
C SER A 36 -2.91 8.41 -0.60
N VAL A 37 -2.75 9.67 -1.04
CA VAL A 37 -1.60 10.52 -0.71
C VAL A 37 -1.44 10.70 0.79
N SER A 38 -2.55 10.94 1.48
CA SER A 38 -2.58 11.17 2.92
C SER A 38 -2.11 9.96 3.73
N THR A 39 -2.16 8.75 3.16
CA THR A 39 -1.58 7.54 3.74
C THR A 39 -0.06 7.51 3.55
N ILE A 40 0.43 7.88 2.37
CA ILE A 40 1.87 7.88 2.04
C ILE A 40 2.62 8.97 2.81
N GLU A 41 1.97 10.12 3.03
CA GLU A 41 2.52 11.21 3.84
C GLU A 41 2.63 10.84 5.34
N GLN A 42 2.04 9.73 5.78
CA GLN A 42 2.26 9.26 7.16
C GLN A 42 3.70 8.78 7.32
N ALA A 43 4.41 9.38 8.28
CA ALA A 43 5.83 9.10 8.52
C ALA A 43 6.13 7.61 8.82
N ASP A 44 5.14 6.87 9.32
CA ASP A 44 5.24 5.44 9.64
C ASP A 44 4.78 4.52 8.51
N PHE A 45 4.30 5.03 7.37
CA PHE A 45 3.69 4.22 6.31
C PHE A 45 4.61 3.09 5.81
N VAL A 46 5.86 3.41 5.45
CA VAL A 46 6.81 2.43 4.92
C VAL A 46 7.12 1.35 5.95
N GLN A 47 7.37 1.74 7.21
CA GLN A 47 7.63 0.81 8.31
C GLN A 47 6.41 -0.08 8.58
N HIS A 48 5.22 0.50 8.56
CA HIS A 48 3.98 -0.24 8.74
C HIS A 48 3.82 -1.29 7.63
N LEU A 49 3.90 -0.89 6.36
CA LEU A 49 3.75 -1.79 5.22
C LEU A 49 4.78 -2.92 5.24
N GLN A 50 6.05 -2.62 5.51
CA GLN A 50 7.10 -3.63 5.66
C GLN A 50 6.75 -4.65 6.74
N GLY A 51 6.36 -4.18 7.93
CA GLY A 51 5.95 -5.05 9.03
C GLY A 51 4.73 -5.92 8.70
N ARG A 52 3.79 -5.42 7.89
CA ARG A 52 2.64 -6.21 7.43
C ARG A 52 3.04 -7.25 6.37
N LEU A 53 3.86 -6.89 5.39
CA LEU A 53 4.40 -7.82 4.40
C LEU A 53 5.12 -9.00 5.07
N GLU A 54 5.98 -8.72 6.05
CA GLU A 54 6.66 -9.73 6.87
C GLU A 54 5.66 -10.59 7.65
N HIS A 55 4.69 -9.97 8.32
CA HIS A 55 3.67 -10.67 9.10
C HIS A 55 2.84 -11.66 8.24
N TYR A 56 2.48 -11.27 7.02
CA TYR A 56 1.73 -12.13 6.11
C TYR A 56 2.63 -13.09 5.30
N GLY A 57 3.95 -12.90 5.30
CA GLY A 57 4.89 -13.71 4.52
C GLY A 57 4.76 -13.48 3.01
N VAL A 58 4.40 -12.26 2.61
CA VAL A 58 4.22 -11.87 1.21
C VAL A 58 5.49 -11.18 0.72
N SER A 59 6.02 -11.62 -0.43
CA SER A 59 7.17 -10.92 -1.04
C SER A 59 6.77 -9.51 -1.47
N PRO A 60 7.56 -8.47 -1.15
CA PRO A 60 7.32 -7.11 -1.62
C PRO A 60 7.23 -7.01 -3.15
N ASP A 61 7.98 -7.84 -3.90
CA ASP A 61 8.00 -7.85 -5.37
C ASP A 61 6.64 -8.21 -6.00
N TRP A 62 5.71 -8.74 -5.21
CA TRP A 62 4.38 -9.16 -5.68
C TRP A 62 3.29 -8.11 -5.45
N LEU A 63 3.61 -7.03 -4.73
CA LEU A 63 2.69 -5.94 -4.45
C LEU A 63 3.14 -4.68 -5.21
N GLU A 64 2.22 -4.08 -5.96
CA GLU A 64 2.40 -2.79 -6.62
C GLU A 64 1.51 -1.75 -5.93
N ILE A 65 2.06 -0.57 -5.69
CA ILE A 65 1.33 0.56 -5.12
C ILE A 65 1.09 1.57 -6.23
N GLU A 66 -0.18 1.89 -6.45
CA GLU A 66 -0.63 2.92 -7.36
C GLU A 66 -1.05 4.15 -6.57
N ILE A 67 -0.63 5.31 -7.06
CA ILE A 67 -1.00 6.62 -6.54
C ILE A 67 -1.50 7.48 -7.70
N THR A 68 -2.39 8.41 -7.42
CA THR A 68 -2.86 9.35 -8.44
C THR A 68 -1.75 10.34 -8.82
N GLU A 69 -1.74 10.81 -10.07
CA GLU A 69 -0.75 11.79 -10.54
C GLU A 69 -0.79 13.10 -9.74
N GLU A 70 -1.99 13.55 -9.35
CA GLU A 70 -2.20 14.74 -8.50
C GLU A 70 -1.47 14.63 -7.16
N ALA A 71 -1.26 13.41 -6.64
CA ALA A 71 -0.49 13.15 -5.42
C ALA A 71 0.98 13.53 -5.56
N VAL A 72 1.57 13.15 -6.68
CA VAL A 72 3.00 13.34 -6.97
C VAL A 72 3.28 14.79 -7.33
N LEU A 73 2.35 15.44 -8.05
CA LEU A 73 2.49 16.82 -8.50
C LEU A 73 2.26 17.87 -7.40
N ASN A 74 1.67 17.47 -6.26
CA ASN A 74 1.47 18.37 -5.12
C ASN A 74 2.72 18.51 -4.22
N ASP A 75 3.83 17.86 -4.61
CA ASP A 75 5.14 18.09 -4.01
C ASP A 75 5.56 19.53 -4.35
N LYS A 76 5.24 20.47 -3.45
CA LYS A 76 5.79 21.82 -3.48
C LYS A 76 7.29 21.69 -3.27
N VAL A 77 8.02 21.51 -4.38
CA VAL A 77 9.43 21.84 -4.48
C VAL A 77 9.57 23.28 -3.98
N SER A 78 10.02 23.43 -2.74
CA SER A 78 10.51 24.68 -2.16
C SER A 78 12.00 24.55 -1.95
#